data_AF-A0A0Q9TAA1-F1
#
_entry.id   AF-A0A0Q9TAA1-F1
#
_cell.length_a   1.000
_cell.length_b   1.000
_cell.length_c   1.000
_cell.angle_alpha   90.00
_cell.angle_beta   90.00
_cell.angle_gamma   90.00
#
_symmetry.space_group_name_H-M   'P 1'
#
loop_
_entity.id
_entity.type
_entity.pdbx_description
1 polymer ?
#
loop_
_entity_poly.entity_id
_entity_poly.type
_entity_poly.pdbx_seq_one_letter_code
_entity_poly.pdbx_strand_id
1 'polypeptide(L)'
;MGGEDSTSETPGVEEVVLPRRPVLTFWLIAVALEVALGVAFLVSGAESAIDDGLSKAGLDFGSDLLTAGRVVVVYPAALLGVALALAQVAAPDLAVLVVARIRGGRVLLRAVGRRFRPWSTEVGARKGLGIWLVVVVVFSGCNLVSGLLHRELVPQDFVWHFSWSMLALLPVAMFLDAGALLEENGWRGFALPVLLQTRGPLAASVIVGLAWAAWHFPVKFDAFLDYGLWGAVAYLGAFTVKIVAISVVMTFFWARAGQATLLAVVMHGLSNDVARVGGLVDGATWQASAVSELNLALPFVVLAFVLVPYADRTGWGDLRGLTTARRTR
;
A
#
# COMPACT_ATOMS: atom_id res chain seq x y z
N MET A 1 4.66 9.89 -62.44
CA MET A 1 5.85 10.05 -61.59
C MET A 1 5.66 11.35 -60.82
N GLY A 2 5.42 11.41 -59.52
CA GLY A 2 5.51 10.47 -58.42
C GLY A 2 5.72 11.33 -57.17
N GLY A 3 5.04 11.02 -56.07
CA GLY A 3 5.31 11.66 -54.78
C GLY A 3 4.09 12.21 -54.07
N GLU A 4 3.16 11.33 -53.68
CA GLU A 4 2.34 11.61 -52.50
C GLU A 4 3.23 11.38 -51.28
N ASP A 5 3.54 12.46 -50.56
CA ASP A 5 4.28 12.43 -49.31
C ASP A 5 3.32 11.92 -48.21
N SER A 6 3.24 10.60 -48.07
CA SER A 6 2.50 9.96 -46.99
C SER A 6 3.30 10.15 -45.70
N THR A 7 3.00 11.20 -44.95
CA THR A 7 3.39 11.30 -43.54
C THR A 7 2.75 10.14 -42.80
N SER A 8 3.51 9.07 -42.58
CA SER A 8 3.14 7.99 -41.69
C SER A 8 3.12 8.52 -40.26
N GLU A 9 1.99 9.06 -39.82
CA GLU A 9 1.72 9.24 -38.39
C GLU A 9 1.72 7.85 -37.75
N THR A 10 2.85 7.49 -37.13
CA THR A 10 2.86 6.46 -36.10
C THR A 10 1.76 6.80 -35.10
N PRO A 11 0.86 5.87 -34.72
CA PRO A 11 -0.22 6.17 -33.79
C PRO A 11 0.37 6.85 -32.56
N GLY A 12 0.00 8.11 -32.34
CA GLY A 12 0.65 8.97 -31.36
C GLY A 12 0.65 8.30 -29.99
N VAL A 13 1.84 8.02 -29.46
CA VAL A 13 1.99 7.61 -28.06
C VAL A 13 1.53 8.80 -27.23
N GLU A 14 0.31 8.74 -26.68
CA GLU A 14 -0.23 9.82 -25.84
C GLU A 14 0.73 10.09 -24.67
N GLU A 15 1.31 11.30 -24.67
CA GLU A 15 2.32 11.74 -23.69
C GLU A 15 1.64 12.16 -22.37
N VAL A 16 2.14 11.70 -21.22
CA VAL A 16 1.56 12.08 -19.92
C VAL A 16 2.18 13.38 -19.44
N VAL A 17 1.43 14.49 -19.50
CA VAL A 17 1.90 15.78 -18.97
C VAL A 17 1.73 15.81 -17.46
N LEU A 18 2.83 16.01 -16.72
CA LEU A 18 2.84 16.00 -15.26
C LEU A 18 3.25 17.37 -14.68
N PRO A 19 2.87 17.70 -13.43
CA PRO A 19 3.39 18.87 -12.71
C PRO A 19 4.93 18.82 -12.58
N ARG A 20 5.58 19.96 -12.32
CA ARG A 20 7.05 20.06 -12.17
C ARG A 20 7.64 19.10 -11.12
N ARG A 21 6.94 18.90 -10.00
CA ARG A 21 7.34 17.98 -8.91
C ARG A 21 6.23 16.96 -8.66
N PRO A 22 6.00 16.02 -9.59
CA PRO A 22 4.76 15.24 -9.63
C PRO A 22 4.53 14.39 -8.38
N VAL A 23 5.58 13.74 -7.88
CA VAL A 23 5.51 12.87 -6.69
C VAL A 23 5.29 13.71 -5.43
N LEU A 24 5.94 14.87 -5.32
CA LEU A 24 5.72 15.78 -4.19
C LEU A 24 4.30 16.37 -4.22
N THR A 25 3.82 16.79 -5.40
CA THR A 25 2.45 17.30 -5.57
C THR A 25 1.43 16.22 -5.19
N PHE A 26 1.61 15.00 -5.68
CA PHE A 26 0.80 13.85 -5.30
C PHE A 26 0.81 13.62 -3.78
N TRP A 27 1.98 13.58 -3.17
CA TRP A 27 2.12 13.31 -1.74
C TRP A 27 1.47 14.40 -0.88
N LEU A 28 1.68 15.68 -1.22
CA LEU A 28 1.04 16.79 -0.51
C LEU A 28 -0.49 16.75 -0.62
N ILE A 29 -1.02 16.35 -1.77
CA ILE A 29 -2.47 16.18 -1.94
C ILE A 29 -2.96 14.99 -1.11
N ALA A 30 -2.25 13.86 -1.13
CA ALA A 30 -2.63 12.67 -0.35
C ALA A 30 -2.66 12.96 1.16
N VAL A 31 -1.65 13.66 1.69
CA VAL A 31 -1.62 14.12 3.09
C VAL A 31 -2.74 15.11 3.37
N ALA A 32 -2.96 16.10 2.49
CA ALA A 32 -4.03 17.08 2.71
C ALA A 32 -5.43 16.44 2.72
N LEU A 33 -5.67 15.45 1.85
CA LEU A 33 -6.91 14.69 1.83
C LEU A 33 -7.06 13.84 3.08
N GLU A 34 -6.00 13.14 3.51
CA GLU A 34 -6.01 12.30 4.71
C GLU A 34 -6.31 13.13 5.98
N VAL A 35 -5.65 14.28 6.15
CA VAL A 35 -5.92 15.20 7.26
C VAL A 35 -7.34 15.76 7.19
N ALA A 36 -7.78 16.24 6.02
CA ALA A 36 -9.11 16.85 5.88
C ALA A 36 -10.23 15.84 6.15
N LEU A 37 -10.09 14.61 5.65
CA LEU A 37 -11.06 13.52 5.85
C LEU A 37 -11.02 13.00 7.29
N GLY A 38 -9.84 12.93 7.91
CA GLY A 38 -9.70 12.59 9.33
C GLY A 38 -10.36 13.62 10.25
N VAL A 39 -10.15 14.92 10.00
CA VAL A 39 -10.85 15.98 10.74
C VAL A 39 -12.36 15.89 10.56
N ALA A 40 -12.83 15.66 9.32
CA ALA A 40 -14.26 15.48 9.07
C ALA A 40 -14.83 14.25 9.81
N PHE A 41 -14.08 13.14 9.84
CA PHE A 41 -14.43 11.94 10.58
C PHE A 41 -14.60 12.24 12.07
N LEU A 42 -13.60 12.85 12.70
CA LEU A 42 -13.62 13.20 14.13
C LEU A 42 -14.75 14.17 14.47
N VAL A 43 -14.91 15.26 13.72
CA VAL A 43 -15.92 16.30 14.00
C VAL A 43 -17.35 15.78 13.77
N SER A 44 -17.53 14.81 12.88
CA SER A 44 -18.86 14.22 12.62
C SER A 44 -19.36 13.27 13.71
N GLY A 45 -18.51 12.88 14.66
CA GLY A 45 -18.83 11.82 15.64
C GLY A 45 -18.96 10.43 15.02
N ALA A 46 -18.43 10.24 13.81
CA ALA A 46 -18.51 9.01 13.02
C ALA A 46 -18.00 7.76 13.75
N GLU A 47 -16.98 7.94 14.60
CA GLU A 47 -16.37 6.88 15.41
C GLU A 47 -17.41 6.12 16.24
N SER A 48 -18.23 6.87 17.00
CA SER A 48 -19.28 6.29 17.85
C SER A 48 -20.30 5.44 17.07
N ALA A 49 -20.65 5.87 15.85
CA ALA A 49 -21.57 5.14 15.01
C ALA A 49 -20.95 3.85 14.45
N ILE A 50 -19.65 3.84 14.16
CA ILE A 50 -18.92 2.64 13.75
C ILE A 50 -18.83 1.66 14.90
N ASP A 51 -18.48 2.12 16.10
CA ASP A 51 -18.37 1.26 17.30
C ASP A 51 -19.70 0.59 17.65
N ASP A 52 -20.79 1.36 17.64
CA ASP A 52 -22.15 0.82 17.78
C ASP A 52 -22.46 -0.23 16.71
N GLY A 53 -22.04 0.02 15.47
CA GLY A 53 -22.26 -0.88 14.35
C GLY A 53 -21.47 -2.18 14.47
N LEU A 54 -20.20 -2.11 14.89
CA LEU A 54 -19.34 -3.27 15.16
C LEU A 54 -19.91 -4.12 16.30
N SER A 55 -20.29 -3.47 17.41
CA SER A 55 -20.90 -4.12 18.57
C SER A 55 -22.20 -4.85 18.19
N LYS A 56 -23.10 -4.19 17.44
CA LYS A 56 -24.37 -4.78 16.97
C LYS A 56 -24.15 -5.91 15.97
N ALA A 57 -23.09 -5.84 15.15
CA ALA A 57 -22.74 -6.89 14.21
C ALA A 57 -22.02 -8.08 14.89
N GLY A 58 -21.58 -7.93 16.15
CA GLY A 58 -20.77 -8.92 16.85
C GLY A 58 -19.42 -9.14 16.17
N LEU A 59 -18.83 -8.07 15.63
CA LEU A 59 -17.57 -8.10 14.90
C LEU A 59 -16.50 -7.30 15.66
N ASP A 60 -15.28 -7.84 15.67
CA ASP A 60 -14.09 -7.03 15.94
C ASP A 60 -13.83 -6.09 14.75
N PHE A 61 -13.10 -4.99 15.00
CA PHE A 61 -12.62 -4.13 13.93
C PHE A 61 -11.74 -4.92 12.94
N GLY A 62 -11.93 -4.65 11.65
CA GLY A 62 -11.14 -5.19 10.56
C GLY A 62 -10.98 -4.14 9.47
N SER A 63 -9.79 -4.06 8.88
CA SER A 63 -9.47 -3.11 7.80
C SER A 63 -10.06 -3.51 6.44
N ASP A 64 -10.84 -4.59 6.38
CA ASP A 64 -11.36 -5.14 5.14
C ASP A 64 -12.77 -4.63 4.77
N LEU A 65 -13.06 -4.67 3.47
CA LEU A 65 -14.32 -4.21 2.92
C LEU A 65 -15.53 -5.08 3.30
N LEU A 66 -15.34 -6.34 3.72
CA LEU A 66 -16.46 -7.17 4.22
C LEU A 66 -16.91 -6.68 5.59
N THR A 67 -15.97 -6.38 6.48
CA THR A 67 -16.26 -5.79 7.79
C THR A 67 -16.98 -4.46 7.63
N ALA A 68 -16.43 -3.55 6.81
CA ALA A 68 -17.07 -2.26 6.49
C ALA A 68 -18.49 -2.42 5.94
N GLY A 69 -18.70 -3.34 4.99
CA GLY A 69 -20.01 -3.60 4.41
C GLY A 69 -21.02 -4.17 5.42
N ARG A 70 -20.58 -5.12 6.27
CA ARG A 70 -21.44 -5.72 7.32
C ARG A 70 -21.88 -4.70 8.35
N VAL A 71 -20.98 -3.82 8.79
CA VAL A 71 -21.29 -2.73 9.73
C VAL A 71 -22.41 -1.85 9.19
N VAL A 72 -22.31 -1.43 7.92
CA VAL A 72 -23.35 -0.59 7.28
C VAL A 72 -24.68 -1.34 7.11
N VAL A 73 -24.65 -2.63 6.78
CA VAL A 73 -25.87 -3.44 6.62
C VAL A 73 -26.59 -3.61 7.96
N VAL A 74 -25.85 -3.92 9.04
CA VAL A 74 -26.42 -4.12 10.38
C VAL A 74 -26.82 -2.80 11.03
N TYR A 75 -26.05 -1.74 10.80
CA TYR A 75 -26.27 -0.43 11.39
C TYR A 75 -26.08 0.69 10.34
N PRO A 76 -27.13 1.00 9.54
CA PRO A 76 -27.04 2.00 8.46
C PRO A 76 -26.62 3.41 8.89
N ALA A 77 -26.81 3.76 10.17
CA ALA A 77 -26.32 5.02 10.73
C ALA A 77 -24.79 5.16 10.66
N ALA A 78 -24.04 4.05 10.60
CA ALA A 78 -22.59 4.05 10.43
C ALA A 78 -22.13 4.43 9.02
N LEU A 79 -23.04 4.56 8.03
CA LEU A 79 -22.69 4.78 6.62
C LEU A 79 -21.76 5.98 6.41
N LEU A 80 -22.04 7.11 7.07
CA LEU A 80 -21.20 8.30 6.94
C LEU A 80 -19.79 8.04 7.46
N GLY A 81 -19.67 7.41 8.63
CA GLY A 81 -18.37 7.12 9.22
C GLY A 81 -17.56 6.15 8.38
N VAL A 82 -18.17 5.05 7.93
CA VAL A 82 -17.52 4.08 7.05
C VAL A 82 -17.09 4.73 5.73
N ALA A 83 -17.93 5.59 5.14
CA ALA A 83 -17.57 6.31 3.92
C ALA A 83 -16.39 7.28 4.12
N LEU A 84 -16.36 8.02 5.24
CA LEU A 84 -15.26 8.93 5.58
C LEU A 84 -13.96 8.15 5.81
N ALA A 85 -14.00 7.04 6.56
CA ALA A 85 -12.84 6.18 6.79
C ALA A 85 -12.29 5.59 5.49
N LEU A 86 -13.15 5.03 4.64
CA LEU A 86 -12.73 4.49 3.34
C LEU A 86 -12.20 5.58 2.41
N ALA A 87 -12.79 6.77 2.41
CA ALA A 87 -12.28 7.90 1.63
C ALA A 87 -10.90 8.37 2.13
N GLN A 88 -10.70 8.38 3.45
CA GLN A 88 -9.42 8.74 4.07
C GLN A 88 -8.33 7.74 3.66
N VAL A 89 -8.63 6.44 3.76
CA VAL A 89 -7.74 5.37 3.29
C VAL A 89 -7.45 5.50 1.79
N ALA A 90 -8.44 5.87 0.98
CA ALA A 90 -8.29 6.08 -0.46
C ALA A 90 -7.53 7.37 -0.84
N ALA A 91 -7.02 8.16 0.11
CA ALA A 91 -6.39 9.44 -0.18
C ALA A 91 -5.26 9.37 -1.23
N PRO A 92 -4.39 8.34 -1.28
CA PRO A 92 -3.39 8.21 -2.33
C PRO A 92 -4.02 8.04 -3.73
N ASP A 93 -5.01 7.16 -3.89
CA ASP A 93 -5.69 6.96 -5.17
C ASP A 93 -6.48 8.21 -5.58
N LEU A 94 -7.15 8.87 -4.63
CA LEU A 94 -7.81 10.16 -4.86
C LEU A 94 -6.83 11.26 -5.26
N ALA A 95 -5.61 11.27 -4.70
CA ALA A 95 -4.56 12.22 -5.09
C ALA A 95 -4.15 12.06 -6.55
N VAL A 96 -4.13 10.84 -7.09
CA VAL A 96 -3.91 10.60 -8.54
C VAL A 96 -5.01 11.27 -9.37
N LEU A 97 -6.28 11.21 -8.94
CA LEU A 97 -7.38 11.88 -9.63
C LEU A 97 -7.20 13.41 -9.65
N VAL A 98 -6.73 13.98 -8.54
CA VAL A 98 -6.45 15.42 -8.47
C VAL A 98 -5.27 15.80 -9.36
N VAL A 99 -4.17 15.03 -9.34
CA VAL A 99 -3.02 15.26 -10.24
C VAL A 99 -3.42 15.15 -11.72
N ALA A 100 -4.30 14.21 -12.05
CA ALA A 100 -4.87 14.09 -13.39
C ALA A 100 -5.68 15.33 -13.77
N ARG A 101 -6.47 15.89 -12.87
CA ARG A 101 -7.19 17.15 -13.13
C ARG A 101 -6.25 18.35 -13.33
N ILE A 102 -5.09 18.37 -12.67
CA ILE A 102 -4.13 19.49 -12.77
C ILE A 102 -3.41 19.50 -14.13
N ARG A 103 -2.88 18.35 -14.59
CA ARG A 103 -2.12 18.27 -15.87
C ARG A 103 -2.26 16.95 -16.65
N GLY A 104 -2.45 15.82 -15.98
CA GLY A 104 -2.34 14.50 -16.63
C GLY A 104 -3.55 14.04 -17.47
N GLY A 105 -4.72 14.61 -17.21
CA GLY A 105 -5.97 14.29 -17.88
C GLY A 105 -6.33 12.79 -17.84
N ARG A 106 -7.13 12.37 -18.83
CA ARG A 106 -7.53 10.96 -18.99
C ARG A 106 -6.35 10.06 -19.36
N VAL A 107 -5.30 10.60 -19.97
CA VAL A 107 -4.10 9.86 -20.34
C VAL A 107 -3.40 9.32 -19.09
N LEU A 108 -3.23 10.16 -18.05
CA LEU A 108 -2.69 9.73 -16.76
C LEU A 108 -3.54 8.61 -16.14
N LEU A 109 -4.86 8.80 -16.09
CA LEU A 109 -5.76 7.81 -15.49
C LEU A 109 -5.72 6.47 -16.24
N ARG A 110 -5.67 6.49 -17.58
CA ARG A 110 -5.47 5.28 -18.39
C ARG A 110 -4.11 4.64 -18.12
N ALA A 111 -3.05 5.44 -17.97
CA ALA A 111 -1.70 4.92 -17.71
C ALA A 111 -1.61 4.21 -16.35
N VAL A 112 -2.22 4.78 -15.30
CA VAL A 112 -2.32 4.17 -13.97
C VAL A 112 -3.24 2.94 -14.04
N GLY A 113 -4.45 3.08 -14.60
CA GLY A 113 -5.44 2.01 -14.68
C GLY A 113 -4.98 0.79 -15.49
N ARG A 114 -4.18 0.97 -16.55
CA ARG A 114 -3.60 -0.15 -17.33
C ARG A 114 -2.67 -1.05 -16.50
N ARG A 115 -2.17 -0.58 -15.35
CA ARG A 115 -1.34 -1.35 -14.42
C ARG A 115 -2.17 -2.14 -13.42
N PHE A 116 -3.45 -1.83 -13.26
CA PHE A 116 -4.38 -2.59 -12.42
C PHE A 116 -4.78 -3.91 -13.11
N ARG A 117 -3.83 -4.85 -13.09
CA ARG A 117 -3.89 -6.18 -13.73
C ARG A 117 -3.02 -7.14 -12.93
N PRO A 118 -3.22 -8.47 -13.02
CA PRO A 118 -2.46 -9.43 -12.22
C PRO A 118 -1.00 -9.60 -12.70
N TRP A 119 -0.73 -9.43 -13.99
CA TRP A 119 0.60 -9.43 -14.61
C TRP A 119 0.52 -8.73 -15.97
N SER A 120 1.68 -8.38 -16.55
CA SER A 120 1.71 -7.88 -17.93
C SER A 120 1.58 -8.98 -18.98
N THR A 121 1.18 -8.60 -20.19
CA THR A 121 1.10 -9.50 -21.35
C THR A 121 2.45 -10.14 -21.68
N GLU A 122 3.54 -9.41 -21.50
CA GLU A 122 4.91 -9.89 -21.73
C GLU A 122 5.38 -10.91 -20.68
N VAL A 123 4.87 -10.81 -19.45
CA VAL A 123 5.13 -11.81 -18.41
C VAL A 123 4.36 -13.10 -18.70
N GLY A 124 3.10 -12.98 -19.13
CA GLY A 124 2.24 -14.11 -19.48
C GLY A 124 1.74 -14.91 -18.26
N ALA A 125 0.66 -15.67 -18.46
CA ALA A 125 -0.09 -16.30 -17.35
C ALA A 125 0.74 -17.30 -16.54
N ARG A 126 1.53 -18.16 -17.19
CA ARG A 126 2.32 -19.20 -16.49
C ARG A 126 3.35 -18.60 -15.54
N LYS A 127 4.12 -17.61 -16.01
CA LYS A 127 5.12 -16.92 -15.18
C LYS A 127 4.45 -16.02 -14.15
N GLY A 128 3.35 -15.34 -14.53
CA GLY A 128 2.53 -14.55 -13.62
C GLY A 128 2.04 -15.36 -12.43
N LEU A 129 1.38 -16.50 -12.67
CA LEU A 129 0.93 -17.41 -11.62
C LEU A 129 2.08 -17.91 -10.74
N GLY A 130 3.24 -18.22 -11.33
CA GLY A 130 4.43 -18.59 -10.57
C GLY A 130 4.90 -17.47 -9.62
N ILE A 131 4.92 -16.22 -10.08
CA ILE A 131 5.26 -15.06 -9.25
C ILE A 131 4.24 -14.89 -8.13
N TRP A 132 2.95 -15.01 -8.44
CA TRP A 132 1.87 -14.92 -7.46
C TRP A 132 1.99 -15.98 -6.36
N LEU A 133 2.26 -17.24 -6.74
CA LEU A 133 2.47 -18.32 -5.78
C LEU A 133 3.67 -18.03 -4.86
N VAL A 134 4.78 -17.57 -5.44
CA VAL A 134 5.97 -17.19 -4.66
C VAL A 134 5.64 -16.04 -3.71
N VAL A 135 4.91 -15.02 -4.17
CA VAL A 135 4.50 -13.88 -3.32
C VAL A 135 3.68 -14.35 -2.13
N VAL A 136 2.65 -15.18 -2.35
CA VAL A 136 1.81 -15.70 -1.27
C VAL A 136 2.65 -16.46 -0.25
N VAL A 137 3.50 -17.38 -0.71
CA VAL A 137 4.38 -18.17 0.18
C VAL A 137 5.36 -17.29 0.93
N VAL A 138 6.01 -16.34 0.27
CA VAL A 138 7.03 -15.47 0.86
C VAL A 138 6.40 -14.53 1.88
N PHE A 139 5.31 -13.84 1.55
CA PHE A 139 4.67 -12.90 2.46
C PHE A 139 4.00 -13.61 3.65
N SER A 140 3.34 -14.76 3.43
CA SER A 140 2.84 -15.58 4.54
C SER A 140 3.99 -16.12 5.41
N GLY A 141 5.12 -16.49 4.80
CA GLY A 141 6.33 -16.88 5.51
C GLY A 141 6.91 -15.74 6.36
N CYS A 142 6.97 -14.52 5.82
CA CYS A 142 7.38 -13.33 6.57
C CYS A 142 6.46 -13.10 7.78
N ASN A 143 5.14 -13.19 7.61
CA ASN A 143 4.19 -13.08 8.72
C ASN A 143 4.39 -14.16 9.79
N LEU A 144 4.60 -15.40 9.37
CA LEU A 144 4.89 -16.51 10.29
C LEU A 144 6.17 -16.23 11.11
N VAL A 145 7.22 -15.74 10.46
CA VAL A 145 8.46 -15.36 11.15
C VAL A 145 8.21 -14.19 12.10
N SER A 146 7.43 -13.18 11.72
CA SER A 146 7.06 -12.08 12.61
C SER A 146 6.33 -12.59 13.86
N GLY A 147 5.37 -13.50 13.70
CA GLY A 147 4.67 -14.11 14.84
C GLY A 147 5.57 -14.95 15.75
N LEU A 148 6.55 -15.65 15.18
CA LEU A 148 7.60 -16.32 15.97
C LEU A 148 8.45 -15.30 16.75
N LEU A 149 8.82 -14.18 16.14
CA LEU A 149 9.55 -13.11 16.82
C LEU A 149 8.70 -12.46 17.92
N HIS A 150 7.40 -12.24 17.69
CA HIS A 150 6.49 -11.70 18.70
C HIS A 150 6.37 -12.64 19.89
N ARG A 151 6.22 -13.94 19.65
CA ARG A 151 6.20 -14.97 20.70
C ARG A 151 7.43 -14.91 21.60
N GLU A 152 8.61 -14.68 21.05
CA GLU A 152 9.86 -14.69 21.83
C GLU A 152 10.17 -13.34 22.47
N LEU A 153 9.85 -12.23 21.81
CA LEU A 153 10.31 -10.89 22.20
C LEU A 153 9.25 -10.04 22.90
N VAL A 154 7.96 -10.32 22.67
CA VAL A 154 6.82 -9.66 23.34
C VAL A 154 5.77 -10.68 23.79
N PRO A 155 6.15 -11.76 24.50
CA PRO A 155 5.25 -12.87 24.83
C PRO A 155 4.02 -12.47 25.66
N GLN A 156 4.12 -11.39 26.44
CA GLN A 156 3.04 -10.95 27.34
C GLN A 156 1.90 -10.26 26.59
N ASP A 157 2.21 -9.64 25.44
CA ASP A 157 1.28 -8.86 24.62
C ASP A 157 0.87 -9.62 23.35
N PHE A 158 1.36 -10.86 23.17
CA PHE A 158 1.19 -11.64 21.95
C PHE A 158 0.22 -12.80 22.13
N VAL A 159 -0.70 -12.92 21.18
CA VAL A 159 -1.67 -13.99 21.13
C VAL A 159 -1.65 -14.66 19.76
N TRP A 160 -1.41 -15.97 19.75
CA TRP A 160 -1.41 -16.78 18.54
C TRP A 160 -2.53 -17.82 18.53
N HIS A 161 -3.64 -17.47 17.89
CA HIS A 161 -4.78 -18.37 17.74
C HIS A 161 -4.83 -18.98 16.34
N PHE A 162 -4.02 -20.01 16.08
CA PHE A 162 -4.11 -20.70 14.80
C PHE A 162 -5.49 -21.34 14.62
N SER A 163 -6.18 -20.94 13.55
CA SER A 163 -7.47 -21.51 13.17
C SER A 163 -7.54 -21.74 11.66
N TRP A 164 -8.32 -22.73 11.25
CA TRP A 164 -8.61 -22.96 9.83
C TRP A 164 -9.30 -21.77 9.15
N SER A 165 -9.96 -20.89 9.93
CA SER A 165 -10.54 -19.65 9.39
C SER A 165 -9.48 -18.66 8.90
N MET A 166 -8.24 -18.72 9.38
CA MET A 166 -7.15 -17.89 8.84
C MET A 166 -6.89 -18.17 7.35
N LEU A 167 -6.91 -19.45 6.95
CA LEU A 167 -6.77 -19.81 5.54
C LEU A 167 -7.95 -19.30 4.70
N ALA A 168 -9.15 -19.29 5.27
CA ALA A 168 -10.33 -18.72 4.62
C ALA A 168 -10.31 -17.18 4.55
N LEU A 169 -9.55 -16.52 5.44
CA LEU A 169 -9.35 -15.07 5.44
C LEU A 169 -8.21 -14.61 4.53
N LEU A 170 -7.33 -15.50 4.07
CA LEU A 170 -6.26 -15.15 3.13
C LEU A 170 -6.80 -14.44 1.86
N PRO A 171 -7.85 -14.92 1.18
CA PRO A 171 -8.42 -14.18 0.05
C PRO A 171 -8.96 -12.80 0.43
N VAL A 172 -9.49 -12.63 1.64
CA VAL A 172 -9.97 -11.34 2.15
C VAL A 172 -8.79 -10.40 2.32
N ALA A 173 -7.72 -10.84 2.98
CA ALA A 173 -6.49 -10.07 3.11
C ALA A 173 -5.91 -9.69 1.74
N MET A 174 -5.88 -10.63 0.79
CA MET A 174 -5.30 -10.42 -0.54
C MET A 174 -6.08 -9.42 -1.42
N PHE A 175 -7.41 -9.39 -1.33
CA PHE A 175 -8.23 -8.69 -2.32
C PHE A 175 -9.21 -7.68 -1.75
N LEU A 176 -9.53 -7.75 -0.47
CA LEU A 176 -10.56 -6.96 0.18
C LEU A 176 -10.03 -6.11 1.33
N ASP A 177 -8.72 -6.14 1.62
CA ASP A 177 -8.11 -5.16 2.52
C ASP A 177 -8.22 -3.75 1.90
N ALA A 178 -8.87 -2.83 2.62
CA ALA A 178 -9.19 -1.51 2.10
C ALA A 178 -7.92 -0.68 1.86
N GLY A 179 -6.95 -0.73 2.78
CA GLY A 179 -5.65 -0.05 2.64
C GLY A 179 -4.90 -0.53 1.40
N ALA A 180 -4.82 -1.85 1.22
CA ALA A 180 -4.21 -2.42 0.03
C ALA A 180 -4.89 -2.00 -1.27
N LEU A 181 -6.22 -2.12 -1.35
CA LEU A 181 -6.95 -1.91 -2.60
C LEU A 181 -7.02 -0.43 -3.00
N LEU A 182 -7.09 0.47 -2.01
CA LEU A 182 -7.36 1.90 -2.22
C LEU A 182 -6.12 2.80 -2.16
N GLU A 183 -4.92 2.24 -1.92
CA GLU A 183 -3.68 3.01 -1.88
C GLU A 183 -2.69 2.68 -3.01
N GLU A 184 -2.68 1.42 -3.47
CA GLU A 184 -1.59 0.92 -4.33
C GLU A 184 -1.60 1.50 -5.75
N ASN A 185 -2.72 2.03 -6.25
CA ASN A 185 -2.68 2.76 -7.53
C ASN A 185 -1.93 4.10 -7.38
N GLY A 186 -2.07 4.77 -6.24
CA GLY A 186 -1.29 5.94 -5.88
C GLY A 186 0.21 5.62 -5.76
N TRP A 187 0.56 4.65 -4.93
CA TRP A 187 1.96 4.35 -4.64
C TRP A 187 2.68 3.63 -5.79
N ARG A 188 2.15 2.49 -6.24
CA ARG A 188 2.80 1.61 -7.23
C ARG A 188 2.25 1.80 -8.64
N GLY A 189 1.02 2.30 -8.77
CA GLY A 189 0.44 2.68 -10.06
C GLY A 189 0.93 4.04 -10.59
N PHE A 190 1.28 4.98 -9.70
CA PHE A 190 1.67 6.35 -10.06
C PHE A 190 3.05 6.75 -9.53
N ALA A 191 3.24 6.87 -8.21
CA ALA A 191 4.43 7.52 -7.64
C ALA A 191 5.73 6.78 -7.97
N LEU A 192 5.75 5.45 -7.82
CA LEU A 192 6.90 4.61 -8.14
C LEU A 192 7.28 4.68 -9.63
N PRO A 193 6.37 4.44 -10.61
CA PRO A 193 6.66 4.62 -12.04
C PRO A 193 7.20 6.00 -12.42
N VAL A 194 6.76 7.07 -11.74
CA VAL A 194 7.25 8.43 -11.98
C VAL A 194 8.67 8.62 -11.42
N LEU A 195 8.97 8.07 -10.24
CA LEU A 195 10.32 8.13 -9.66
C LEU A 195 11.34 7.33 -10.49
N LEU A 196 10.95 6.17 -11.02
CA LEU A 196 11.79 5.31 -11.85
C LEU A 196 12.30 5.99 -13.14
N GLN A 197 11.65 7.08 -13.59
CA GLN A 197 12.15 7.87 -14.72
C GLN A 197 13.48 8.58 -14.43
N THR A 198 13.79 8.84 -13.16
CA THR A 198 14.96 9.63 -12.75
C THR A 198 15.77 9.01 -11.62
N ARG A 199 15.33 7.88 -11.07
CA ARG A 199 15.95 7.19 -9.93
C ARG A 199 16.04 5.70 -10.25
N GLY A 200 17.08 5.05 -9.72
CA GLY A 200 17.16 3.59 -9.73
C GLY A 200 16.07 2.96 -8.85
N PRO A 201 15.77 1.66 -9.02
CA PRO A 201 14.67 0.97 -8.35
C PRO A 201 14.77 1.07 -6.82
N LEU A 202 15.93 0.77 -6.23
CA LEU A 202 16.11 0.87 -4.77
C LEU A 202 15.83 2.29 -4.23
N ALA A 203 16.40 3.32 -4.86
CA ALA A 203 16.20 4.70 -4.43
C ALA A 203 14.73 5.13 -4.59
N ALA A 204 14.07 4.71 -5.68
CA ALA A 204 12.65 4.96 -5.89
C ALA A 204 11.79 4.27 -4.82
N SER A 205 12.07 2.99 -4.50
CA SER A 205 11.37 2.23 -3.46
C SER A 205 11.50 2.85 -2.07
N VAL A 206 12.71 3.31 -1.71
CA VAL A 206 12.96 3.97 -0.42
C VAL A 206 12.21 5.30 -0.33
N ILE A 207 12.24 6.12 -1.39
CA ILE A 207 11.49 7.38 -1.42
C ILE A 207 9.98 7.11 -1.28
N VAL A 208 9.44 6.11 -1.99
CA VAL A 208 8.03 5.72 -1.86
C VAL A 208 7.73 5.22 -0.45
N GLY A 209 8.58 4.38 0.13
CA GLY A 209 8.38 3.85 1.48
C GLY A 209 8.39 4.94 2.55
N LEU A 210 9.32 5.91 2.46
CA LEU A 210 9.36 7.05 3.37
C LEU A 210 8.13 7.96 3.22
N ALA A 211 7.73 8.25 1.97
CA ALA A 211 6.55 9.05 1.69
C ALA A 211 5.26 8.35 2.17
N TRP A 212 5.19 7.04 2.00
CA TRP A 212 4.07 6.21 2.43
C TRP A 212 3.98 6.13 3.96
N ALA A 213 5.11 5.90 4.65
CA ALA A 213 5.15 5.92 6.11
C ALA A 213 4.74 7.29 6.68
N ALA A 214 5.31 8.37 6.14
CA ALA A 214 5.01 9.72 6.60
C ALA A 214 3.56 10.15 6.32
N TRP A 215 2.91 9.57 5.29
CA TRP A 215 1.50 9.80 5.01
C TRP A 215 0.59 9.24 6.12
N HIS A 216 1.00 8.20 6.83
CA HIS A 216 0.25 7.66 7.98
C HIS A 216 0.44 8.43 9.29
N PHE A 217 1.41 9.35 9.37
CA PHE A 217 1.71 10.02 10.64
C PHE A 217 0.56 10.87 11.20
N PRO A 218 -0.26 11.58 10.39
CA PRO A 218 -1.35 12.37 10.93
C PRO A 218 -2.47 11.50 11.54
N VAL A 219 -2.88 10.40 10.89
CA VAL A 219 -3.83 9.45 11.48
C VAL A 219 -3.25 8.71 12.70
N LYS A 220 -1.92 8.55 12.78
CA LYS A 220 -1.20 7.97 13.94
C LYS A 220 -0.77 9.01 14.99
N PHE A 221 -1.48 10.14 15.07
CA PHE A 221 -1.14 11.21 16.00
C PHE A 221 -1.39 10.82 17.47
N ASP A 222 -2.33 9.91 17.71
CA ASP A 222 -2.60 9.26 19.00
C ASP A 222 -1.34 8.71 19.67
N ALA A 223 -0.38 8.19 18.91
CA ALA A 223 0.91 7.72 19.45
C ALA A 223 1.65 8.79 20.28
N PHE A 224 1.55 10.08 19.92
CA PHE A 224 2.16 11.17 20.70
C PHE A 224 1.42 11.44 22.01
N LEU A 225 0.13 11.17 22.06
CA LEU A 225 -0.71 11.31 23.25
C LEU A 225 -0.49 10.13 24.20
N ASP A 226 -0.49 8.91 23.66
CA ASP A 226 -0.45 7.68 24.44
C ASP A 226 0.96 7.33 24.93
N TYR A 227 1.99 7.59 24.11
CA TYR A 227 3.37 7.18 24.37
C TYR A 227 4.31 8.33 24.74
N GLY A 228 3.82 9.57 24.65
CA GLY A 228 4.65 10.78 24.74
C GLY A 228 5.67 10.88 23.58
N LEU A 229 6.42 11.98 23.55
CA LEU A 229 7.32 12.29 22.43
C LEU A 229 8.34 11.16 22.14
N TRP A 230 9.02 10.66 23.18
CA TRP A 230 10.06 9.65 23.00
C TRP A 230 9.50 8.31 22.54
N GLY A 231 8.39 7.85 23.14
CA GLY A 231 7.76 6.61 22.76
C GLY A 231 7.16 6.67 21.36
N ALA A 232 6.53 7.79 20.99
CA ALA A 232 6.02 8.02 19.64
C ALA A 232 7.13 8.00 18.58
N VAL A 233 8.26 8.66 18.84
CA VAL A 233 9.42 8.65 17.93
C VAL A 233 9.98 7.23 17.76
N ALA A 234 10.07 6.46 18.84
CA ALA A 234 10.52 5.07 18.77
C ALA A 234 9.56 4.19 17.95
N TYR A 235 8.27 4.27 18.24
CA TYR A 235 7.21 3.54 17.54
C TYR A 235 7.14 3.92 16.05
N LEU A 236 7.00 5.20 15.73
CA LEU A 236 6.91 5.69 14.35
C LEU A 236 8.21 5.47 13.56
N GLY A 237 9.36 5.50 14.23
CA GLY A 237 10.64 5.12 13.65
C GLY A 237 10.66 3.65 13.23
N ALA A 238 10.26 2.74 14.12
CA ALA A 238 10.15 1.31 13.82
C ALA A 238 9.12 1.04 12.71
N PHE A 239 7.96 1.68 12.77
CA PHE A 239 6.93 1.64 11.73
C PHE A 239 7.48 2.10 10.36
N THR A 240 8.28 3.16 10.34
CA THR A 240 8.91 3.66 9.10
C THR A 240 9.88 2.63 8.52
N VAL A 241 10.70 1.99 9.34
CA VAL A 241 11.62 0.92 8.90
C VAL A 241 10.82 -0.22 8.26
N LYS A 242 9.71 -0.64 8.89
CA LYS A 242 8.79 -1.65 8.35
C LYS A 242 8.29 -1.27 6.95
N ILE A 243 7.67 -0.10 6.81
CA ILE A 243 7.07 0.35 5.55
C ILE A 243 8.11 0.49 4.43
N VAL A 244 9.32 0.99 4.75
CA VAL A 244 10.41 1.10 3.78
C VAL A 244 10.88 -0.28 3.32
N ALA A 245 11.08 -1.23 4.25
CA ALA A 245 11.51 -2.58 3.93
C ALA A 245 10.49 -3.29 3.03
N ILE A 246 9.20 -3.22 3.40
CA ILE A 246 8.09 -3.77 2.59
C ILE A 246 8.06 -3.12 1.21
N SER A 247 8.21 -1.80 1.11
CA SER A 247 8.21 -1.07 -0.18
C SER A 247 9.30 -1.56 -1.15
N VAL A 248 10.51 -1.83 -0.63
CA VAL A 248 11.63 -2.39 -1.42
C VAL A 248 11.29 -3.79 -1.94
N VAL A 249 10.82 -4.69 -1.06
CA VAL A 249 10.43 -6.06 -1.43
C VAL A 249 9.27 -6.06 -2.43
N MET A 250 8.25 -5.22 -2.22
CA MET A 250 7.13 -5.09 -3.14
C MET A 250 7.60 -4.64 -4.53
N THR A 251 8.53 -3.68 -4.60
CA THR A 251 9.06 -3.19 -5.88
C THR A 251 9.71 -4.32 -6.68
N PHE A 252 10.43 -5.23 -6.02
CA PHE A 252 11.07 -6.37 -6.67
C PHE A 252 10.07 -7.28 -7.39
N PHE A 253 8.99 -7.68 -6.72
CA PHE A 253 7.98 -8.57 -7.29
C PHE A 253 7.08 -7.84 -8.28
N TRP A 254 6.68 -6.61 -7.97
CA TRP A 254 5.88 -5.74 -8.84
C TRP A 254 6.55 -5.52 -10.20
N ALA A 255 7.86 -5.24 -10.21
CA ALA A 255 8.62 -5.05 -11.44
C ALA A 255 8.71 -6.35 -12.25
N ARG A 256 8.93 -7.51 -11.60
CA ARG A 256 8.96 -8.83 -12.26
C ARG A 256 7.62 -9.28 -12.81
N ALA A 257 6.52 -8.79 -12.24
CA ALA A 257 5.16 -9.01 -12.74
C ALA A 257 4.76 -8.04 -13.85
N GLY A 258 5.67 -7.18 -14.32
CA GLY A 258 5.40 -6.24 -15.42
C GLY A 258 4.59 -5.02 -14.97
N GLN A 259 4.95 -4.49 -13.79
CA GLN A 259 4.31 -3.33 -13.17
C GLN A 259 2.85 -3.56 -12.82
N ALA A 260 2.54 -4.74 -12.31
CA ALA A 260 1.19 -5.19 -12.00
C ALA A 260 0.75 -4.71 -10.61
N THR A 261 -0.08 -3.66 -10.57
CA THR A 261 -0.56 -3.08 -9.31
C THR A 261 -1.44 -4.04 -8.52
N LEU A 262 -2.18 -4.96 -9.17
CA LEU A 262 -2.99 -5.94 -8.44
C LEU A 262 -2.12 -6.90 -7.61
N LEU A 263 -0.89 -7.21 -8.06
CA LEU A 263 0.06 -7.98 -7.25
C LEU A 263 0.57 -7.14 -6.05
N ALA A 264 0.70 -5.82 -6.21
CA ALA A 264 1.05 -4.93 -5.11
C ALA A 264 -0.06 -4.86 -4.05
N VAL A 265 -1.33 -4.78 -4.48
CA VAL A 265 -2.50 -4.90 -3.58
C VAL A 265 -2.40 -6.19 -2.75
N VAL A 266 -2.16 -7.33 -3.42
CA VAL A 266 -2.04 -8.62 -2.73
C VAL A 266 -0.87 -8.64 -1.74
N MET A 267 0.30 -8.11 -2.10
CA MET A 267 1.45 -8.03 -1.20
C MET A 267 1.18 -7.14 0.02
N HIS A 268 0.57 -5.97 -0.20
CA HIS A 268 0.20 -5.04 0.87
C HIS A 268 -0.81 -5.71 1.82
N GLY A 269 -1.89 -6.26 1.29
CA GLY A 269 -2.90 -6.92 2.10
C GLY A 269 -2.38 -8.15 2.86
N LEU A 270 -1.46 -8.92 2.26
CA LEU A 270 -0.76 -10.01 2.95
C LEU A 270 0.25 -9.52 4.00
N SER A 271 0.74 -8.28 3.92
CA SER A 271 1.61 -7.69 4.94
C SER A 271 0.83 -7.05 6.10
N ASN A 272 -0.48 -6.88 5.96
CA ASN A 272 -1.38 -6.43 7.01
C ASN A 272 -1.91 -7.63 7.81
N ASP A 273 -2.45 -7.34 8.99
CA ASP A 273 -2.83 -8.38 9.96
C ASP A 273 -4.20 -9.03 9.68
N VAL A 274 -4.82 -8.75 8.52
CA VAL A 274 -6.18 -9.23 8.15
C VAL A 274 -6.28 -10.77 8.20
N ALA A 275 -5.25 -11.46 7.72
CA ALA A 275 -5.22 -12.93 7.75
C ALA A 275 -4.80 -13.51 9.11
N ARG A 276 -4.29 -12.67 10.03
CA ARG A 276 -3.78 -13.03 11.37
C ARG A 276 -2.75 -14.16 11.40
N VAL A 277 -2.06 -14.42 10.29
CA VAL A 277 -1.06 -15.51 10.16
C VAL A 277 0.07 -15.36 11.20
N GLY A 278 0.51 -14.11 11.41
CA GLY A 278 1.53 -13.76 12.40
C GLY A 278 1.00 -13.65 13.84
N GLY A 279 -0.29 -13.92 14.09
CA GLY A 279 -0.94 -13.67 15.37
C GLY A 279 -1.39 -12.22 15.55
N LEU A 280 -1.73 -11.85 16.79
CA LEU A 280 -2.14 -10.50 17.18
C LEU A 280 -1.24 -10.03 18.32
N VAL A 281 -0.86 -8.75 18.27
CA VAL A 281 -0.16 -8.07 19.37
C VAL A 281 -1.05 -6.96 19.87
N ASP A 282 -1.37 -6.99 21.16
CA ASP A 282 -2.11 -5.94 21.86
C ASP A 282 -1.16 -5.22 22.82
N GLY A 283 -0.30 -4.37 22.25
CA GLY A 283 0.75 -3.68 22.99
C GLY A 283 0.24 -2.43 23.68
N ALA A 284 0.10 -2.46 25.01
CA ALA A 284 -0.29 -1.29 25.80
C ALA A 284 0.87 -0.30 26.04
N THR A 285 2.10 -0.64 25.65
CA THR A 285 3.30 0.19 25.88
C THR A 285 4.02 0.52 24.59
N TRP A 286 4.70 1.67 24.55
CA TRP A 286 5.47 2.07 23.37
C TRP A 286 6.61 1.10 23.06
N GLN A 287 7.19 0.45 24.08
CA GLN A 287 8.24 -0.55 23.91
C GLN A 287 7.70 -1.77 23.17
N ALA A 288 6.58 -2.32 23.64
CA ALA A 288 5.92 -3.46 23.00
C ALA A 288 5.53 -3.13 21.55
N SER A 289 4.93 -1.96 21.33
CA SER A 289 4.54 -1.50 19.99
C SER A 289 5.74 -1.28 19.07
N ALA A 290 6.81 -0.64 19.54
CA ALA A 290 8.02 -0.44 18.73
C ALA A 290 8.74 -1.75 18.40
N VAL A 291 8.85 -2.67 19.38
CA VAL A 291 9.42 -4.01 19.14
C VAL A 291 8.54 -4.81 18.18
N SER A 292 7.21 -4.70 18.30
CA SER A 292 6.28 -5.34 17.37
C SER A 292 6.50 -4.86 15.93
N GLU A 293 6.61 -3.55 15.72
CA GLU A 293 6.91 -2.97 14.41
C GLU A 293 8.26 -3.44 13.85
N LEU A 294 9.29 -3.57 14.70
CA LEU A 294 10.59 -4.11 14.30
C LEU A 294 10.53 -5.61 13.96
N ASN A 295 9.75 -6.40 14.71
CA ASN A 295 9.52 -7.81 14.43
C ASN A 295 8.82 -8.01 13.09
N LEU A 296 7.83 -7.15 12.79
CA LEU A 296 7.18 -7.11 11.47
C LEU A 296 8.17 -6.68 10.37
N ALA A 297 9.08 -5.75 10.65
CA ALA A 297 10.04 -5.25 9.67
C ALA A 297 11.14 -6.26 9.34
N LEU A 298 11.66 -6.98 10.33
CA LEU A 298 12.90 -7.75 10.24
C LEU A 298 12.91 -8.78 9.08
N PRO A 299 11.86 -9.60 8.86
CA PRO A 299 11.82 -10.53 7.73
C PRO A 299 11.93 -9.82 6.38
N PHE A 300 11.28 -8.67 6.22
CA PHE A 300 11.33 -7.87 4.99
C PHE A 300 12.67 -7.15 4.82
N VAL A 301 13.31 -6.72 5.91
CA VAL A 301 14.67 -6.16 5.89
C VAL A 301 15.67 -7.21 5.40
N VAL A 302 15.64 -8.41 5.99
CA VAL A 302 16.48 -9.54 5.57
C VAL A 302 16.21 -9.89 4.10
N LEU A 303 14.95 -9.96 3.71
CA LEU A 303 14.57 -10.25 2.33
C LEU A 303 15.06 -9.16 1.37
N ALA A 304 14.96 -7.87 1.73
CA ALA A 304 15.50 -6.78 0.93
C ALA A 304 17.02 -6.90 0.74
N PHE A 305 17.78 -7.27 1.78
CA PHE A 305 19.23 -7.50 1.68
C PHE A 305 19.60 -8.68 0.76
N VAL A 306 18.69 -9.64 0.56
CA VAL A 306 18.89 -10.75 -0.38
C VAL A 306 18.43 -10.39 -1.80
N LEU A 307 17.24 -9.81 -1.92
CA LEU A 307 16.59 -9.54 -3.20
C LEU A 307 17.22 -8.40 -3.96
N VAL A 308 17.72 -7.35 -3.29
CA VAL A 308 18.34 -6.19 -3.95
C VAL A 308 19.62 -6.60 -4.71
N PRO A 309 20.63 -7.24 -4.08
CA PRO A 309 21.81 -7.70 -4.82
C PRO A 309 21.47 -8.73 -5.90
N TYR A 310 20.49 -9.60 -5.65
CA TYR A 310 20.02 -10.55 -6.65
C TYR A 310 19.40 -9.84 -7.87
N ALA A 311 18.58 -8.81 -7.64
CA ALA A 311 17.97 -8.01 -8.69
C ALA A 311 18.98 -7.17 -9.47
N ASP A 312 20.00 -6.64 -8.79
CA ASP A 312 21.06 -5.88 -9.46
C ASP A 312 21.90 -6.76 -10.39
N ARG A 313 22.05 -8.05 -10.07
CA ARG A 313 22.75 -9.03 -10.94
C ARG A 313 21.87 -9.60 -12.06
N THR A 314 20.61 -9.88 -11.76
CA THR A 314 19.70 -10.61 -12.68
C THR A 314 18.70 -9.72 -13.41
N GLY A 315 18.70 -8.42 -13.12
CA GLY A 315 17.70 -7.46 -13.56
C GLY A 315 16.50 -7.41 -12.62
N TRP A 316 15.92 -6.22 -12.48
CA TRP A 316 14.74 -5.98 -11.63
C TRP A 316 13.42 -6.41 -12.30
N GLY A 317 13.40 -6.58 -13.62
CA GLY A 317 12.18 -6.78 -14.40
C GLY A 317 11.79 -5.52 -15.16
N ASP A 318 10.49 -5.25 -15.30
CA ASP A 318 9.99 -4.09 -16.02
C ASP A 318 10.07 -2.82 -15.16
N LEU A 319 11.06 -1.97 -15.48
CA LEU A 319 11.27 -0.68 -14.85
C LEU A 319 10.81 0.51 -15.72
N ARG A 320 10.05 0.26 -16.80
CA ARG A 320 9.58 1.34 -17.68
C ARG A 320 8.81 2.38 -16.87
N GLY A 321 9.22 3.64 -16.93
CA GLY A 321 8.51 4.70 -16.22
C GLY A 321 7.05 4.85 -16.68
N LEU A 322 6.31 5.74 -16.02
CA LEU A 322 5.02 6.19 -16.55
C LEU A 322 5.26 6.72 -17.99
N THR A 323 4.50 6.26 -18.99
CA THR A 323 4.77 6.51 -20.43
C THR A 323 5.17 7.96 -20.69
N THR A 324 6.26 8.15 -21.45
CA THR A 324 6.96 9.43 -21.78
C THR A 324 6.34 10.62 -21.07
N ALA A 325 6.76 10.90 -19.83
CA ALA A 325 6.27 12.10 -19.15
C ALA A 325 7.18 13.27 -19.52
N ARG A 326 6.67 14.25 -20.29
CA ARG A 326 7.39 15.51 -20.50
C ARG A 326 7.26 16.37 -19.25
N ARG A 327 8.38 16.63 -18.56
CA ARG A 327 8.43 17.67 -17.52
C ARG A 327 8.38 19.02 -18.20
N THR A 328 7.41 19.86 -17.85
CA THR A 328 7.41 21.26 -18.30
C THR A 328 8.59 21.98 -17.65
N ARG A 329 9.41 22.67 -18.46
CA ARG A 329 10.48 23.55 -17.98
C ARG A 329 9.93 24.58 -17.00
#